data_AF-B8GUR0-F1
#
_entry.id   AF-B8GUR0-F1
#
_cell.length_a   1.000
_cell.length_b   1.000
_cell.length_c   1.000
_cell.angle_alpha   90.00
_cell.angle_beta   90.00
_cell.angle_gamma   90.00
#
_symmetry.space_group_name_H-M   'P 1'
#
loop_
_entity.id
_entity.type
_entity.pdbx_description
1 polymer ?
#
loop_
_entity_poly.entity_id
_entity_poly.type
_entity_poly.pdbx_seq_one_letter_code
_entity_poly.pdbx_strand_id
1 'polypeptide(L)' 'MEQFEAPFGEQIELRQIIHDSGVPLLRVIIRDGGKYTKLELDPATAHQWGKAMVRWAELAAQKGE' A
#
# COMPACT_ATOMS: atom_id res chain seq x y z
N MET A 1 11.69 1.78 -4.49
CA MET A 1 10.89 0.56 -4.32
C MET A 1 10.88 0.27 -2.84
N GLU A 2 9.70 0.20 -2.24
CA GLU A 2 9.54 -0.08 -0.81
C GLU A 2 8.88 -1.45 -0.64
N GLN A 3 9.27 -2.18 0.39
CA GLN A 3 8.74 -3.50 0.70
C GLN A 3 8.43 -3.59 2.19
N PHE A 4 7.32 -4.23 2.52
CA PHE A 4 6.83 -4.43 3.87
C PHE A 4 6.42 -5.89 4.05
N GLU A 5 6.63 -6.41 5.26
CA GLU A 5 6.08 -7.68 5.69
C GLU A 5 4.88 -7.42 6.60
N ALA A 6 3.74 -8.01 6.25
CA ALA A 6 2.53 -7.94 7.05
C ALA A 6 2.57 -8.98 8.19
N PRO A 7 1.77 -8.79 9.27
CA PRO A 7 1.85 -9.63 10.47
C PRO A 7 1.60 -11.13 10.27
N PHE A 8 0.96 -11.53 9.16
CA PHE A 8 0.64 -12.94 8.87
C PHE A 8 1.48 -13.50 7.71
N GLY A 9 2.58 -12.83 7.37
CA GLY A 9 3.58 -13.31 6.41
C GLY A 9 3.35 -12.83 4.97
N GLU A 10 2.32 -12.03 4.71
CA GLU A 10 2.10 -11.43 3.40
C GLU A 10 3.20 -10.40 3.08
N GLN A 11 3.61 -10.35 1.82
CA GLN A 11 4.63 -9.41 1.35
C GLN A 11 3.94 -8.31 0.53
N ILE A 12 4.13 -7.05 0.95
CA ILE A 12 3.60 -5.87 0.29
C ILE A 12 4.75 -5.13 -0.38
N GLU A 13 4.59 -4.79 -1.65
CA GLU A 13 5.60 -4.11 -2.45
C GLU A 13 5.00 -2.91 -3.17
N LEU A 14 5.67 -1.76 -3.09
CA LEU A 14 5.28 -0.50 -3.73
C LEU A 14 6.24 -0.16 -4.87
N ARG A 15 5.68 0.01 -6.08
CA ARG A 15 6.42 0.39 -7.28
C ARG A 15 5.72 1.54 -8.01
N GLN A 16 6.44 2.62 -8.26
CA GLN A 16 5.97 3.61 -9.22
C GLN A 16 6.06 3.03 -10.64
N ILE A 17 5.01 3.24 -11.41
CA ILE A 17 4.96 2.94 -12.85
C ILE A 17 4.47 4.18 -13.60
N ILE A 18 4.73 4.23 -14.89
CA ILE A 18 4.17 5.23 -15.78
C ILE A 18 3.10 4.54 -16.62
N HIS A 19 1.86 5.00 -16.52
CA HIS A 19 0.78 4.54 -17.37
C HIS A 19 1.00 5.02 -18.81
N ASP A 20 0.42 4.36 -19.81
CA ASP A 20 0.61 4.71 -21.23
C ASP A 20 0.18 6.15 -21.57
N SER A 21 -0.70 6.74 -20.76
CA SER A 21 -1.10 8.15 -20.85
C SER A 21 -0.06 9.14 -20.28
N GLY A 22 1.07 8.66 -19.75
CA GLY A 22 2.12 9.46 -19.11
C GLY A 22 1.86 9.78 -17.63
N VAL A 23 0.73 9.35 -17.07
CA VAL A 23 0.37 9.60 -15.66
C VAL A 23 1.15 8.65 -14.74
N PRO A 24 1.80 9.15 -13.67
CA PRO A 24 2.44 8.28 -12.69
C PRO A 24 1.38 7.57 -11.85
N LEU A 25 1.53 6.26 -11.69
CA LEU A 25 0.71 5.44 -10.80
C LEU A 25 1.60 4.75 -9.77
N LEU A 26 1.04 4.47 -8.61
CA LEU A 26 1.63 3.61 -7.59
C LEU A 26 1.02 2.22 -7.71
N ARG A 27 1.83 1.24 -8.11
CA ARG A 27 1.45 -0.17 -8.09
C ARG A 27 1.76 -0.77 -6.72
N VAL A 28 0.73 -1.30 -6.08
CA VAL A 28 0.79 -2.07 -4.84
C VAL A 28 0.68 -3.54 -5.22
N ILE A 29 1.65 -4.34 -4.80
CA ILE A 29 1.70 -5.77 -5.04
C ILE A 29 1.61 -6.47 -3.69
N ILE A 30 0.64 -7.35 -3.51
CA ILE A 30 0.48 -8.17 -2.29
C ILE A 30 0.68 -9.62 -2.68
N ARG A 31 1.57 -10.32 -1.95
CA ARG A 31 1.85 -11.75 -2.14
C ARG A 31 1.47 -12.51 -0.88
N ASP A 32 0.61 -13.50 -1.01
CA ASP A 32 0.13 -14.35 0.09
C ASP A 32 0.15 -15.82 -0.35
N GLY A 33 1.13 -16.59 0.15
CA GLY A 33 1.14 -18.06 0.00
C GLY A 33 1.00 -18.61 -1.42
N GLY A 34 1.33 -17.81 -2.46
CA GLY A 34 1.16 -18.15 -3.88
C GLY A 34 0.10 -17.32 -4.63
N LYS A 35 -0.76 -16.58 -3.93
CA LYS A 35 -1.67 -15.58 -4.51
C LYS A 35 -0.94 -14.26 -4.71
N TYR A 36 -1.31 -13.57 -5.78
CA TYR A 36 -0.77 -12.27 -6.15
C TYR A 36 -1.90 -11.31 -6.47
N THR A 37 -1.96 -10.20 -5.74
CA THR A 37 -2.88 -9.10 -6.02
C THR A 37 -2.07 -7.89 -6.45
N LYS A 38 -2.51 -7.22 -7.53
CA LYS A 38 -1.93 -5.96 -8.01
C LYS A 38 -3.03 -4.92 -8.05
N LEU A 39 -2.75 -3.75 -7.46
CA LEU A 39 -3.62 -2.59 -7.49
C LEU A 39 -2.80 -1.38 -7.94
N GLU A 40 -3.38 -0.53 -8.77
CA GLU A 40 -2.75 0.72 -9.20
C GLU A 40 -3.54 1.88 -8.64
N LEU A 41 -2.82 2.84 -8.06
CA LEU A 41 -3.38 4.03 -7.45
C LEU A 41 -2.82 5.26 -8.13
N ASP A 42 -3.71 6.18 -8.49
CA ASP A 42 -3.29 7.53 -8.82
C ASP A 42 -2.76 8.27 -7.56
N PRO A 43 -2.07 9.40 -7.72
CA PRO A 43 -1.50 10.13 -6.59
C PRO A 43 -2.53 10.59 -5.54
N ALA A 44 -3.75 10.97 -5.96
CA ALA A 44 -4.79 11.44 -5.04
C ALA A 44 -5.33 10.28 -4.20
N THR A 45 -5.62 9.15 -4.83
CA THR A 45 -6.08 7.93 -4.15
C THR A 45 -5.00 7.38 -3.20
N ALA A 46 -3.73 7.34 -3.63
CA ALA A 46 -2.62 6.92 -2.79
C ALA A 46 -2.46 7.80 -1.54
N HIS A 47 -2.58 9.12 -1.69
CA HIS A 47 -2.49 10.06 -0.57
C HIS A 47 -3.64 9.90 0.42
N GLN A 48 -4.87 9.72 -0.06
CA GLN A 48 -6.02 9.46 0.83
C GLN A 48 -5.87 8.15 1.59
N TRP A 49 -5.44 7.08 0.92
CA TRP A 49 -5.26 5.78 1.53
C TRP A 49 -4.16 5.79 2.60
N GLY A 50 -3.00 6.39 2.31
CA GLY A 50 -1.91 6.55 3.27
C GLY A 50 -2.33 7.33 4.51
N LYS A 51 -3.10 8.42 4.36
CA LYS A 51 -3.66 9.16 5.50
C LYS A 51 -4.60 8.32 6.35
N ALA A 52 -5.43 7.47 5.73
CA ALA A 52 -6.32 6.58 6.47
C ALA A 52 -5.54 5.55 7.30
N MET A 53 -4.46 4.98 6.75
CA MET A 53 -3.58 4.05 7.45
C MET A 53 -2.89 4.69 8.66
N VAL A 54 -2.29 5.87 8.49
CA VAL A 54 -1.63 6.61 9.58
C VAL A 54 -2.63 6.92 10.70
N ARG A 55 -3.79 7.47 10.34
CA ARG A 55 -4.84 7.78 11.32
C ARG A 55 -5.29 6.55 12.10
N TRP A 56 -5.43 5.40 11.44
CA TRP A 56 -5.77 4.16 12.13
C TRP A 56 -4.68 3.72 13.10
N ALA A 57 -3.41 3.77 12.69
CA ALA A 57 -2.28 3.37 13.53
C ALA A 57 -2.17 4.22 14.81
N GLU A 58 -2.34 5.54 14.68
CA GLU A 58 -2.36 6.47 15.81
C GLU A 58 -3.49 6.15 16.80
N LEU A 59 -4.70 5.90 16.28
CA LEU A 59 -5.86 5.54 17.13
C LEU A 59 -5.74 4.16 17.78
N ALA A 60 -5.14 3.19 17.08
CA ALA A 60 -4.92 1.85 17.61
C ALA A 60 -3.87 1.86 18.73
N ALA A 61 -2.79 2.62 18.57
CA ALA A 61 -1.77 2.80 19.61
C ALA A 61 -2.37 3.43 20.88
N GLN A 62 -3.23 4.44 20.73
CA GLN A 62 -3.87 5.12 21.86
C GLN A 62 -4.86 4.26 22.66
N LYS A 63 -5.37 3.17 22.08
CA LYS A 63 -6.26 2.21 22.77
C LYS A 63 -5.52 1.03 23.41
N GLY A 64 -4.22 0.88 23.11
CA GLY A 64 -3.36 -0.15 23.67
C GLY A 64 -2.59 0.29 24.92
N GLU A 65 -2.66 1.58 25.28
CA GLU A 65 -2.23 2.16 26.57
C GLU A 65 -3.42 2.26 27.54
#